data_AF-A0A939ILB3-F1
#
_entry.id   AF-A0A939ILB3-F1
#
_cell.length_a   1.000
_cell.length_b   1.000
_cell.length_c   1.000
_cell.angle_alpha   90.00
_cell.angle_beta   90.00
_cell.angle_gamma   90.00
#
_symmetry.space_group_name_H-M   'P 1'
#
loop_
_entity.id
_entity.type
_entity.pdbx_description
1 polymer ?
#
loop_
_entity_poly.entity_id
_entity_poly.type
_entity_poly.pdbx_seq_one_letter_code
_entity_poly.pdbx_strand_id
1 'polypeptide(L)'
;MTNEILAQDKPSRSRAGRRSLMALALCLFAAPGMACDEPSFDIEIPDGKTASESEMAQAQQAVKAYVSAGEAFIACLEDSGSTGSPAYTRKRNDTIDGMEKVAASFNRQLRYFRKNS
;
A
#
# COMPACT_ATOMS: atom_id res chain seq x y z
N MET A 1 9.57 -7.56 52.02
CA MET A 1 9.93 -8.72 51.18
C MET A 1 8.87 -9.78 51.46
N THR A 2 8.05 -10.07 50.47
CA THR A 2 6.73 -10.71 50.58
C THR A 2 6.77 -12.24 50.70
N ASN A 3 5.81 -12.78 51.46
CA ASN A 3 5.51 -14.20 51.67
C ASN A 3 4.81 -14.87 50.48
N GLU A 4 5.07 -16.18 50.37
CA GLU A 4 4.28 -17.34 49.90
C GLU A 4 3.17 -17.22 48.82
N ILE A 5 3.15 -18.17 47.86
CA ILE A 5 2.17 -19.29 47.75
C ILE A 5 2.35 -20.03 46.39
N LEU A 6 2.67 -21.33 46.49
CA LEU A 6 2.28 -22.56 45.76
C LEU A 6 1.85 -22.60 44.27
N ALA A 7 2.14 -23.79 43.71
CA ALA A 7 1.38 -24.56 42.69
C ALA A 7 1.72 -24.23 41.21
N GLN A 8 1.89 -25.14 40.23
CA GLN A 8 1.59 -26.57 39.99
C GLN A 8 2.64 -27.07 38.95
N ASP A 9 3.25 -28.25 39.10
CA ASP A 9 2.82 -29.58 38.62
C ASP A 9 2.99 -29.86 37.10
N LYS A 10 4.04 -30.64 36.81
CA LYS A 10 4.12 -31.80 35.88
C LYS A 10 4.15 -31.60 34.34
N PRO A 11 5.33 -31.82 33.70
CA PRO A 11 5.37 -32.37 32.34
C PRO A 11 5.13 -33.89 32.39
N SER A 12 4.06 -34.33 31.72
CA SER A 12 3.72 -35.74 31.47
C SER A 12 4.85 -36.47 30.73
N ARG A 13 5.24 -37.65 31.23
CA ARG A 13 6.28 -38.50 30.65
C ARG A 13 5.66 -39.78 30.08
N SER A 14 6.23 -40.20 28.94
CA SER A 14 6.14 -41.52 28.27
C SER A 14 4.96 -41.69 27.29
N ARG A 15 5.12 -42.26 26.09
CA ARG A 15 6.07 -43.27 25.58
C ARG A 15 6.30 -43.13 24.06
N ALA A 16 7.47 -43.61 23.66
CA ALA A 16 7.75 -44.31 22.40
C ALA A 16 7.67 -43.53 21.08
N GLY A 17 8.77 -43.57 20.33
CA GLY A 17 8.74 -43.31 18.89
C GLY A 17 9.93 -42.49 18.41
N ARG A 18 10.97 -43.17 17.93
CA ARG A 18 12.05 -42.58 17.15
C ARG A 18 11.45 -41.82 15.96
N ARG A 19 11.89 -40.57 15.75
CA ARG A 19 12.44 -40.03 14.50
C ARG A 19 12.40 -38.50 14.54
N SER A 20 13.58 -37.90 14.65
CA SER A 20 13.82 -36.49 14.36
C SER A 20 13.27 -36.14 12.98
N LEU A 21 12.43 -35.10 12.91
CA LEU A 21 12.24 -34.31 11.69
C LEU A 21 12.12 -32.85 12.12
N MET A 22 13.24 -32.14 12.06
CA MET A 22 13.30 -30.69 12.13
C MET A 22 12.72 -30.18 10.81
N ALA A 23 11.46 -29.75 10.80
CA ALA A 23 10.84 -29.16 9.62
C ALA A 23 11.32 -27.71 9.48
N LEU A 24 12.36 -27.51 8.67
CA LEU A 24 12.81 -26.18 8.24
C LEU A 24 11.79 -25.62 7.24
N ALA A 25 10.86 -24.79 7.72
CA ALA A 25 9.92 -24.07 6.87
C ALA A 25 10.66 -22.99 6.08
N LEU A 26 11.06 -23.31 4.84
CA LEU A 26 11.57 -22.35 3.88
C LEU A 26 10.38 -21.53 3.34
N CYS A 27 10.12 -20.36 3.92
CA CYS A 27 9.22 -19.39 3.31
C CYS A 27 9.89 -18.81 2.06
N LEU A 28 9.60 -19.41 0.90
CA LEU A 28 9.87 -18.81 -0.40
C LEU A 28 8.94 -17.59 -0.57
N PHE A 29 9.44 -16.40 -0.28
CA PHE A 29 8.85 -15.18 -0.81
C PHE A 29 9.10 -15.19 -2.32
N ALA A 30 8.09 -15.58 -3.10
CA ALA A 30 8.10 -15.38 -4.54
C ALA A 30 8.06 -13.87 -4.80
N ALA A 31 9.17 -13.30 -5.27
CA ALA A 31 9.18 -11.94 -5.80
C ALA A 31 8.32 -11.96 -7.08
N PRO A 32 7.24 -11.16 -7.18
CA PRO A 32 6.50 -11.04 -8.43
C PRO A 32 7.45 -10.55 -9.55
N GLY A 33 7.21 -11.04 -10.77
CA GLY A 33 8.05 -10.78 -11.94
C GLY A 33 8.21 -9.28 -12.24
N MET A 34 9.43 -8.89 -12.59
CA MET A 34 9.92 -7.52 -12.72
C MET A 34 9.32 -6.75 -13.92
N ALA A 35 8.04 -6.40 -13.85
CA ALA A 35 7.45 -5.33 -14.62
C ALA A 35 6.97 -4.23 -13.66
N CYS A 36 7.21 -2.96 -13.99
CA CYS A 36 6.72 -1.86 -13.16
C CYS A 36 5.21 -1.73 -13.32
N ASP A 37 4.48 -1.75 -12.20
CA ASP A 37 3.03 -1.65 -12.17
C ASP A 37 2.60 -0.21 -12.47
N GLU A 38 1.99 0.01 -13.64
CA GLU A 38 1.50 1.33 -14.04
C GLU A 38 0.22 1.68 -13.26
N PRO A 39 0.14 2.87 -12.62
CA PRO A 39 -0.98 3.19 -11.76
C PRO A 39 -2.22 3.59 -12.57
N SER A 40 -3.41 3.16 -12.12
CA SER A 40 -4.70 3.66 -12.60
C SER A 40 -5.49 4.34 -11.47
N PHE A 41 -6.38 5.27 -11.84
CA PHE A 41 -7.29 5.92 -10.92
C PHE A 41 -8.73 5.75 -11.42
N ASP A 42 -9.45 4.82 -10.81
CA ASP A 42 -10.77 4.38 -11.28
C ASP A 42 -11.92 4.84 -10.37
N ILE A 43 -11.61 5.54 -9.28
CA ILE A 43 -12.61 6.07 -8.35
C ILE A 43 -13.11 7.42 -8.85
N GLU A 44 -14.41 7.66 -8.78
CA GLU A 44 -14.99 8.98 -9.03
C GLU A 44 -14.73 9.93 -7.86
N ILE A 45 -14.28 11.15 -8.15
CA ILE A 45 -14.11 12.20 -7.13
C ILE A 45 -15.49 12.83 -6.86
N PRO A 46 -16.01 12.77 -5.63
CA PRO A 46 -17.37 13.24 -5.32
C PRO A 46 -17.48 14.77 -5.43
N ASP A 47 -18.69 15.26 -5.73
CA ASP A 47 -18.97 16.71 -5.77
C ASP A 47 -18.93 17.30 -4.37
N GLY A 48 -17.97 18.18 -4.11
CA GLY A 48 -17.78 18.79 -2.81
C GLY A 48 -18.97 19.62 -2.33
N LYS A 49 -19.92 19.99 -3.20
CA LYS A 49 -21.12 20.70 -2.77
C LYS A 49 -22.12 19.83 -2.02
N THR A 50 -22.14 18.52 -2.30
CA THR A 50 -23.15 17.57 -1.81
C THR A 50 -22.55 16.36 -1.11
N ALA A 51 -21.26 16.12 -1.24
CA ALA A 51 -20.56 15.01 -0.61
C ALA A 51 -20.60 15.11 0.92
N SER A 52 -20.62 13.95 1.57
CA SER A 52 -20.39 13.79 3.00
C SER A 52 -18.89 13.85 3.35
N GLU A 53 -18.59 14.08 4.63
CA GLU A 53 -17.21 13.99 5.15
C GLU A 53 -16.56 12.64 4.84
N SER A 54 -17.32 11.55 4.96
CA SER A 54 -16.83 10.19 4.70
C SER A 54 -16.44 10.00 3.23
N GLU A 55 -17.27 10.48 2.29
CA GLU A 55 -16.98 10.38 0.85
C GLU A 55 -15.74 11.21 0.48
N MET A 56 -15.62 12.44 0.99
CA MET A 56 -14.45 13.27 0.76
C MET A 56 -13.17 12.66 1.36
N ALA A 57 -13.26 12.03 2.54
CA ALA A 57 -12.13 11.34 3.17
C ALA A 57 -11.70 10.09 2.38
N GLN A 58 -12.65 9.31 1.88
CA GLN A 58 -12.36 8.15 1.02
C GLN A 58 -11.69 8.60 -0.29
N ALA A 59 -12.20 9.66 -0.92
CA ALA A 59 -11.58 10.23 -2.11
C ALA A 59 -10.14 10.72 -1.84
N GLN A 60 -9.89 11.35 -0.68
CA GLN A 60 -8.54 11.74 -0.28
C GLN A 60 -7.58 10.54 -0.18
N GLN A 61 -8.04 9.45 0.44
CA GLN A 61 -7.26 8.22 0.57
C GLN A 61 -6.95 7.61 -0.80
N ALA A 62 -7.94 7.56 -1.70
CA ALA A 62 -7.75 7.08 -3.06
C ALA A 62 -6.74 7.92 -3.84
N VAL A 63 -6.83 9.26 -3.78
CA VAL A 63 -5.88 10.18 -4.42
C VAL A 63 -4.47 9.94 -3.89
N LYS A 64 -4.31 9.80 -2.57
CA LYS A 64 -3.01 9.51 -1.94
C LYS A 64 -2.43 8.18 -2.40
N ALA A 65 -3.27 7.14 -2.47
CA ALA A 65 -2.85 5.82 -2.93
C ALA A 65 -2.36 5.87 -4.39
N TYR A 66 -3.08 6.60 -5.26
CA TYR A 66 -2.69 6.77 -6.66
C TYR A 66 -1.38 7.53 -6.83
N VAL A 67 -1.17 8.62 -6.08
CA VAL A 67 0.10 9.35 -6.08
C VAL A 67 1.25 8.44 -5.64
N SER A 68 1.06 7.71 -4.53
CA SER A 68 2.08 6.78 -4.03
C SER A 68 2.39 5.67 -5.03
N ALA A 69 1.39 5.16 -5.76
CA ALA A 69 1.58 4.16 -6.80
C ALA A 69 2.34 4.72 -8.01
N GLY A 70 2.06 5.97 -8.41
CA GLY A 70 2.80 6.64 -9.49
C GLY A 70 4.26 6.94 -9.13
N GLU A 71 4.54 7.35 -7.90
CA GLU A 71 5.91 7.49 -7.41
C GLU A 71 6.66 6.15 -7.43
N ALA A 72 6.02 5.07 -6.96
CA ALA A 72 6.60 3.73 -6.99
C ALA A 72 6.85 3.23 -8.42
N PHE A 73 5.94 3.52 -9.35
CA PHE A 73 6.10 3.18 -10.76
C PHE A 73 7.31 3.91 -11.37
N ILE A 74 7.44 5.22 -11.13
CA ILE A 74 8.57 6.01 -11.63
C ILE A 74 9.89 5.48 -11.04
N ALA A 75 9.94 5.20 -9.73
CA ALA A 75 11.12 4.63 -9.09
C ALA A 75 11.51 3.27 -9.69
N CYS A 76 10.53 2.39 -9.95
CA CYS A 76 10.79 1.11 -10.60
C CYS A 76 11.34 1.29 -12.03
N LEU A 77 10.82 2.25 -12.80
CA LEU A 77 11.35 2.55 -14.14
C LEU A 77 12.80 3.04 -14.05
N GLU A 78 13.15 3.81 -13.02
CA GLU A 78 14.52 4.28 -12.79
C GLU A 78 15.46 3.11 -12.47
N ASP A 79 15.05 2.21 -11.57
CA ASP A 79 15.81 1.02 -11.18
C ASP A 79 15.99 0.02 -12.35
N SER A 80 15.05 -0.01 -13.30
CA SER A 80 15.17 -0.84 -14.51
C SER A 80 16.27 -0.37 -15.48
N GLY A 81 16.91 0.77 -15.22
CA GLY A 81 17.94 1.35 -16.10
C GLY A 81 17.36 2.05 -17.33
N SER A 82 16.05 2.35 -17.33
CA SER A 82 15.37 3.00 -18.46
C SER A 82 15.61 4.52 -18.54
N THR A 83 16.32 5.10 -17.56
CA THR A 83 16.55 6.54 -17.44
C THR A 83 17.22 7.13 -18.69
N GLY A 84 16.74 8.29 -19.12
CA GLY A 84 17.24 8.97 -20.34
C GLY A 84 16.70 8.43 -21.67
N SER A 85 15.98 7.30 -21.68
CA SER A 85 15.28 6.86 -22.89
C SER A 85 14.03 7.71 -23.16
N PRO A 86 13.66 7.95 -24.44
CA PRO A 86 12.41 8.65 -24.77
C PRO A 86 11.17 7.96 -24.19
N ALA A 87 11.19 6.63 -24.09
CA ALA A 87 10.11 5.84 -23.50
C ALA A 87 9.95 6.12 -21.99
N TYR A 88 11.05 6.16 -21.24
CA TYR A 88 11.04 6.54 -19.83
C TYR A 88 10.51 7.96 -19.63
N THR A 89 11.05 8.94 -20.36
CA THR A 89 10.62 10.34 -20.24
C THR A 89 9.13 10.47 -20.49
N ARG A 90 8.60 9.79 -21.52
CA ARG A 90 7.17 9.76 -21.79
C ARG A 90 6.38 9.17 -20.63
N LYS A 91 6.69 7.94 -20.21
CA LYS A 91 5.96 7.26 -19.13
C LYS A 91 5.97 8.05 -17.82
N ARG A 92 7.12 8.62 -17.47
CA ARG A 92 7.28 9.47 -16.28
C ARG A 92 6.38 10.71 -16.38
N ASN A 93 6.42 11.42 -17.50
CA ASN A 93 5.63 12.63 -17.68
C ASN A 93 4.13 12.32 -17.71
N ASP A 94 3.72 11.27 -18.44
CA ASP A 94 2.32 10.83 -18.48
C ASP A 94 1.80 10.48 -17.07
N THR A 95 2.63 9.82 -16.24
CA THR A 95 2.30 9.48 -14.85
C THR A 95 2.19 10.73 -13.97
N ILE A 96 3.14 11.66 -14.05
CA ILE A 96 3.11 12.92 -13.30
C ILE A 96 1.86 13.73 -13.66
N ASP A 97 1.58 13.88 -14.96
CA ASP A 97 0.40 14.59 -15.45
C ASP A 97 -0.90 13.95 -14.94
N GLY A 98 -0.96 12.62 -14.89
CA GLY A 98 -2.09 11.88 -14.33
C GLY A 98 -2.32 12.20 -12.85
N MET A 99 -1.26 12.10 -12.04
CA MET A 99 -1.30 12.43 -10.61
C MET A 99 -1.72 13.89 -10.38
N GLU A 100 -1.15 14.83 -11.12
CA GLU A 100 -1.50 16.25 -11.02
C GLU A 100 -2.97 16.52 -11.39
N LYS A 101 -3.47 15.91 -12.46
CA LYS A 101 -4.88 16.05 -12.89
C LYS A 101 -5.85 15.55 -11.81
N VAL A 102 -5.59 14.37 -11.27
CA VAL A 102 -6.41 13.76 -10.21
C VAL A 102 -6.38 14.62 -8.94
N ALA A 103 -5.18 15.01 -8.49
CA ALA A 103 -5.01 15.87 -7.32
C ALA A 103 -5.67 17.25 -7.50
N ALA A 104 -5.56 17.85 -8.68
CA ALA A 104 -6.21 19.12 -8.99
C ALA A 104 -7.73 19.00 -8.96
N SER A 105 -8.29 17.90 -9.46
CA SER A 105 -9.72 17.63 -9.41
C SER A 105 -10.22 17.50 -7.97
N PHE A 106 -9.55 16.70 -7.15
CA PHE A 106 -9.87 16.55 -5.74
C PHE A 106 -9.76 17.88 -4.99
N ASN A 107 -8.69 18.64 -5.20
CA ASN A 107 -8.49 19.94 -4.57
C ASN A 107 -9.56 20.97 -4.94
N ARG A 108 -10.12 20.91 -6.15
CA ARG A 108 -11.28 21.75 -6.53
C ARG A 108 -12.51 21.37 -5.71
N GLN A 109 -12.83 20.08 -5.63
CA GLN A 109 -13.99 19.61 -4.87
C GLN A 109 -13.84 19.87 -3.36
N LEU A 110 -12.65 19.67 -2.81
CA LEU A 110 -12.35 19.98 -1.42
C LEU A 110 -12.59 21.45 -1.07
N ARG A 111 -12.34 22.39 -2.00
CA ARG A 111 -12.66 23.81 -1.78
C ARG A 111 -14.16 24.08 -1.75
N TYR A 112 -14.96 23.38 -2.54
CA TYR A 112 -16.42 23.50 -2.46
C TYR A 112 -16.95 22.91 -1.16
N PHE A 113 -16.45 21.74 -0.77
CA PHE A 113 -16.79 21.09 0.49
C PHE A 113 -16.55 22.01 1.68
N ARG A 114 -15.34 22.57 1.81
CA ARG A 114 -14.98 23.51 2.89
C ARG A 114 -15.80 24.79 2.96
N LYS A 115 -16.55 25.16 1.91
CA LYS A 115 -17.46 26.32 1.93
C LYS A 115 -18.86 25.95 2.41
N ASN A 116 -19.20 24.68 2.37
CA ASN A 116 -20.53 24.14 2.65
C ASN A 116 -20.58 23.31 3.95
N SER A 117 -19.42 22.92 4.50
CA SER A 117 -19.25 22.32 5.83
C SER A 117 -19.18 23.39 6.90
#